data_AF-A0A812VAE1-F1
#
_entry.id   AF-A0A812VAE1-F1
#
_cell.length_a   1.000
_cell.length_b   1.000
_cell.length_c   1.000
_cell.angle_alpha   90.00
_cell.angle_beta   90.00
_cell.angle_gamma   90.00
#
_symmetry.space_group_name_H-M   'P 1'
#
loop_
_entity.id
_entity.type
_entity.pdbx_description
1 polymer ?
#
loop_
_entity_poly.entity_id
_entity_poly.type
_entity_poly.pdbx_seq_one_letter_code
_entity_poly.pdbx_strand_id
1 'polypeptide(L)'
;VEDELKHRKKQGTFKGSFSPVCQFLGYQARCSVPSDFDSDYAYALGGCAAILTSRGHNGYMAVVSDLAQPTERWHVGGVPFTAMLQVPPTMPKESFRPRPGIFPHK
;
A
#
# COMPACT_ATOMS: atom_id res chain seq x y z
N VAL A 1 22.52 -15.15 13.45
CA VAL A 1 22.39 -16.57 13.03
C VAL A 1 23.76 -17.25 13.00
N GLU A 2 24.74 -16.68 12.30
CA GLU A 2 26.08 -17.27 12.25
C GLU A 2 26.73 -17.46 13.63
N ASP A 3 26.68 -16.45 14.49
CA ASP A 3 27.27 -16.52 15.84
C ASP A 3 26.57 -17.57 16.73
N GLU A 4 25.25 -17.67 16.60
CA GLU A 4 24.45 -18.67 17.30
C GLU A 4 24.80 -20.10 16.85
N LEU A 5 24.98 -20.32 15.54
CA LEU A 5 25.36 -21.63 15.00
C LEU A 5 26.81 -22.00 15.33
N LYS A 6 27.72 -21.02 15.44
CA LYS A 6 29.08 -21.22 15.98
C LYS A 6 29.03 -21.67 17.45
N HIS A 7 28.16 -21.06 18.26
CA HIS A 7 27.97 -21.45 19.66
C HIS A 7 27.48 -22.90 19.80
N ARG A 8 26.45 -23.28 19.04
CA ARG A 8 25.91 -24.66 19.03
C ARG A 8 26.90 -25.69 18.51
N LYS A 9 27.76 -25.31 17.56
CA LYS A 9 28.83 -26.19 17.06
C LYS A 9 29.85 -26.49 18.14
N LYS A 10 30.22 -25.49 18.96
CA LYS A 10 31.10 -25.68 20.13
C LYS A 10 30.48 -26.59 21.19
N GLN A 11 29.17 -26.51 21.40
CA GLN A 11 28.42 -27.36 22.32
C GLN A 11 28.16 -28.78 21.78
N GLY A 12 28.54 -29.08 20.54
CA GLY A 12 28.26 -30.38 19.90
C GLY A 12 26.79 -30.59 19.51
N THR A 13 25.93 -29.61 19.73
CA THR A 13 24.49 -29.66 19.40
C THR A 13 24.20 -29.32 17.94
N PHE A 14 25.20 -28.82 17.19
CA PHE A 14 25.14 -28.60 15.75
C PHE A 14 26.30 -29.27 15.02
N LYS A 15 26.00 -30.25 14.15
CA LYS A 15 26.97 -31.04 13.37
C LYS A 15 27.13 -30.58 11.91
N GLY A 16 26.34 -29.59 11.48
CA GLY A 16 26.29 -29.13 10.08
C GLY A 16 27.30 -28.05 9.71
N SER A 17 27.17 -27.56 8.48
CA SER A 17 27.82 -26.35 7.97
C SER A 17 26.75 -25.31 7.62
N PHE A 18 27.03 -24.04 7.89
CA PHE A 18 26.14 -22.93 7.57
C PHE A 18 26.84 -22.02 6.56
N SER A 19 26.22 -21.84 5.39
CA SER A 19 26.70 -20.98 4.31
C SER A 19 25.51 -20.19 3.75
N PRO A 20 25.19 -19.02 4.32
CA PRO A 20 24.06 -18.24 3.87
C PRO A 20 24.38 -17.54 2.55
N VAL A 21 23.38 -17.46 1.66
CA VAL A 21 23.40 -16.60 0.47
C VAL A 21 22.32 -15.54 0.63
N CYS A 22 22.73 -14.29 0.83
CA CYS A 22 21.81 -13.17 0.97
C CYS A 22 21.55 -12.54 -0.40
N GLN A 23 20.29 -12.51 -0.83
CA GLN A 23 19.87 -11.86 -2.08
C GLN A 23 18.96 -10.69 -1.77
N PHE A 24 19.18 -9.56 -2.44
CA PHE A 24 18.32 -8.39 -2.35
C PHE A 24 17.71 -8.09 -3.71
N LEU A 25 16.40 -8.31 -3.84
CA LEU A 25 15.64 -8.15 -5.08
C LEU A 25 14.63 -7.00 -4.95
N GLY A 26 15.13 -5.77 -4.84
CA GLY A 26 14.29 -4.57 -4.74
C GLY A 26 14.17 -3.79 -6.05
N TYR A 27 15.30 -3.25 -6.52
CA TYR A 27 15.31 -2.31 -7.65
C TYR A 27 14.83 -2.90 -8.98
N GLN A 28 15.16 -4.18 -9.22
CA GLN A 28 14.80 -4.88 -10.46
C GLN A 28 13.28 -4.98 -10.66
N ALA A 29 12.49 -4.99 -9.58
CA ALA A 29 11.04 -5.16 -9.64
C ALA A 29 10.26 -3.84 -9.82
N ARG A 30 10.90 -2.66 -9.72
CA ARG A 30 10.18 -1.37 -9.77
C ARG A 30 9.85 -0.87 -11.17
N CYS A 31 10.60 -1.31 -12.18
CA CYS A 31 10.45 -0.86 -13.57
C CYS A 31 10.33 -2.03 -14.54
N SER A 32 9.81 -3.18 -14.09
CA SER A 32 9.46 -4.28 -14.97
C SER A 32 8.20 -3.94 -15.78
N VAL A 33 7.95 -4.71 -16.83
CA VAL A 33 6.66 -4.67 -17.54
C VAL A 33 5.54 -4.98 -16.54
N PRO A 34 4.46 -4.18 -16.49
CA PRO A 34 3.34 -4.43 -15.58
C PRO A 34 2.64 -5.73 -15.96
N SER A 35 1.99 -6.36 -14.99
CA SER A 35 1.08 -7.46 -15.26
C SER A 35 -0.19 -6.97 -15.97
N ASP A 36 -0.98 -7.89 -16.55
CA ASP A 36 -2.29 -7.55 -17.11
C ASP A 36 -3.18 -6.90 -16.04
N PHE A 37 -3.13 -7.43 -14.81
CA PHE A 37 -3.83 -6.87 -13.66
C PHE A 37 -3.42 -5.42 -13.36
N ASP A 38 -2.11 -5.14 -13.25
CA ASP A 38 -1.63 -3.78 -12.95
C ASP A 38 -1.93 -2.80 -14.08
N SER A 39 -1.92 -3.29 -15.32
CA SER A 39 -2.25 -2.50 -16.52
C SER A 39 -3.72 -2.08 -16.52
N ASP A 40 -4.62 -3.04 -16.33
CA ASP A 40 -6.07 -2.79 -16.26
C ASP A 40 -6.42 -1.92 -15.05
N TYR A 41 -5.81 -2.19 -13.90
CA TYR A 41 -6.04 -1.44 -12.66
C TYR A 41 -5.58 0.02 -12.79
N ALA A 42 -4.39 0.26 -13.33
CA ALA A 42 -3.89 1.62 -13.55
C ALA A 42 -4.76 2.38 -14.57
N TYR A 43 -5.21 1.71 -15.62
CA TYR A 43 -6.10 2.30 -16.62
C TYR A 43 -7.45 2.70 -16.00
N ALA A 44 -8.07 1.81 -15.21
CA ALA A 44 -9.32 2.08 -14.52
C ALA A 44 -9.20 3.25 -13.52
N LEU A 45 -8.11 3.30 -12.75
CA LEU A 45 -7.82 4.41 -11.83
C LEU A 45 -7.68 5.74 -12.56
N GLY A 46 -6.94 5.78 -13.67
CA GLY A 46 -6.77 6.97 -14.49
C GLY A 46 -8.10 7.48 -15.05
N GLY A 47 -8.93 6.58 -15.58
CA GLY A 47 -10.28 6.89 -16.05
C GLY A 47 -11.18 7.43 -14.93
N CYS A 48 -11.15 6.81 -13.75
CA CYS A 48 -11.88 7.27 -12.58
C CYS A 48 -11.46 8.68 -12.17
N ALA A 49 -10.16 8.96 -12.11
CA ALA A 49 -9.63 10.28 -11.77
C ALA A 49 -10.05 11.36 -12.78
N ALA A 50 -10.05 11.04 -14.08
CA ALA A 50 -10.53 11.94 -15.12
C ALA A 50 -12.02 12.27 -14.94
N ILE A 51 -12.85 11.27 -14.63
CA ILE A 51 -14.27 11.45 -14.36
C ILE A 51 -14.50 12.31 -13.11
N LEU A 52 -13.81 12.03 -12.00
CA LEU A 52 -13.89 12.82 -10.77
C LEU A 52 -13.54 14.29 -11.01
N THR A 53 -12.45 14.53 -11.75
CA THR A 53 -11.98 15.87 -12.10
C THR A 53 -12.98 16.60 -13.00
N SER A 54 -13.52 15.93 -14.01
CA SER A 54 -14.52 16.52 -14.92
C SER A 54 -15.82 16.94 -14.21
N ARG A 55 -16.12 16.33 -13.07
CA ARG A 55 -17.28 16.66 -12.21
C ARG A 55 -16.95 17.65 -11.10
N GLY A 56 -15.74 18.20 -11.08
CA GLY A 56 -15.31 19.18 -10.08
C GLY A 56 -15.01 18.59 -8.70
N HIS A 57 -14.87 17.27 -8.57
CA HIS A 57 -14.52 16.62 -7.31
C HIS A 57 -13.01 16.73 -7.07
N ASN A 58 -12.60 17.72 -6.27
CA ASN A 58 -11.22 17.90 -5.82
C ASN A 58 -10.97 17.27 -4.45
N GLY A 59 -9.74 16.82 -4.18
CA GLY A 59 -9.36 16.21 -2.90
C GLY A 59 -9.84 14.77 -2.72
N TYR A 60 -10.21 14.10 -3.82
CA TYR A 60 -10.59 12.68 -3.82
C TYR A 60 -9.44 11.83 -4.39
N MET A 61 -9.19 10.68 -3.78
CA MET A 61 -8.38 9.62 -4.35
C MET A 61 -9.29 8.69 -5.16
N ALA A 62 -8.92 8.42 -6.41
CA ALA A 62 -9.59 7.41 -7.21
C ALA A 62 -9.35 6.02 -6.60
N VAL A 63 -10.40 5.21 -6.52
CA VAL A 63 -10.35 3.86 -5.98
C VAL A 63 -11.07 2.89 -6.92
N VAL A 64 -10.61 1.64 -6.92
CA VAL A 64 -11.29 0.52 -7.58
C VAL A 64 -11.48 -0.60 -6.54
N SER A 65 -12.69 -1.14 -6.43
CA SER A 65 -13.02 -2.26 -5.55
C SER A 65 -13.30 -3.54 -6.35
N ASP A 66 -13.44 -4.65 -5.62
CA ASP A 66 -13.75 -5.98 -6.19
C ASP A 66 -12.65 -6.53 -7.10
N LEU A 67 -11.39 -6.16 -6.83
CA LEU A 67 -10.19 -6.51 -7.61
C LEU A 67 -9.92 -8.02 -7.76
N ALA A 68 -10.54 -8.85 -6.92
CA ALA A 68 -10.47 -10.31 -7.03
C ALA A 68 -11.45 -10.89 -8.07
N GLN A 69 -12.44 -10.10 -8.51
CA GLN A 69 -13.37 -10.46 -9.57
C GLN A 69 -12.77 -10.14 -10.95
N PRO A 70 -13.33 -10.69 -12.04
CA PRO A 70 -13.02 -10.24 -13.39
C PRO A 70 -13.18 -8.72 -13.55
N THR A 71 -12.39 -8.12 -14.43
CA THR A 71 -12.26 -6.66 -14.58
C THR A 71 -13.58 -5.98 -14.92
N GLU A 72 -14.51 -6.67 -15.58
CA GLU A 72 -15.84 -6.15 -15.93
C GLU A 72 -16.74 -5.93 -14.71
N ARG A 73 -16.41 -6.53 -13.56
CA ARG A 73 -17.17 -6.42 -12.31
C ARG A 73 -16.54 -5.45 -11.32
N TRP A 74 -15.48 -4.76 -11.72
CA TRP A 74 -14.83 -3.77 -10.87
C TRP A 74 -15.70 -2.52 -10.73
N HIS A 75 -15.71 -1.96 -9.52
CA HIS A 75 -16.40 -0.71 -9.24
C HIS A 75 -15.40 0.40 -8.99
N VAL A 76 -15.60 1.53 -9.67
CA VAL A 76 -14.75 2.72 -9.52
C VAL A 76 -15.43 3.78 -8.66
N GLY A 77 -14.65 4.51 -7.87
CA GLY A 77 -15.17 5.55 -6.98
C GLY A 77 -14.10 6.55 -6.53
N GLY A 78 -14.51 7.50 -5.70
CA GLY A 78 -13.62 8.48 -5.08
C GLY A 78 -13.74 8.46 -3.57
N VAL A 79 -12.61 8.41 -2.86
CA VAL A 79 -12.56 8.57 -1.40
C VAL A 79 -11.89 9.90 -1.05
N PRO A 80 -12.48 10.77 -0.21
CA PRO A 80 -11.80 11.98 0.25
C PRO A 80 -10.46 11.62 0.89
N PHE A 81 -9.35 12.17 0.41
CA PHE A 81 -8.02 11.73 0.87
C PHE A 81 -7.80 12.03 2.37
N THR A 82 -8.48 13.05 2.89
CA THR A 82 -8.48 13.40 4.31
C THR A 82 -9.05 12.29 5.21
N ALA A 83 -9.91 11.42 4.69
CA ALA A 83 -10.42 10.26 5.42
C ALA A 83 -9.34 9.18 5.66
N MET A 84 -8.26 9.18 4.87
CA MET A 84 -7.12 8.26 4.99
C MET A 84 -5.95 8.87 5.78
N LEU A 85 -6.02 10.14 6.14
CA LEU A 85 -4.97 10.80 6.91
C LEU A 85 -5.15 10.56 8.41
N GLN A 86 -4.05 10.22 9.06
CA GLN A 86 -3.91 10.30 10.50
C GLN A 86 -2.79 11.29 10.82
N VAL A 87 -3.05 12.24 11.71
CA VAL A 87 -2.02 13.15 12.22
C VAL A 87 -1.23 12.41 13.29
N PRO A 88 0.08 12.17 13.12
CA PRO A 88 0.90 11.62 14.18
C PRO A 88 0.93 12.61 15.37
N PRO A 89 0.94 12.12 16.61
CA PRO A 89 1.14 12.99 17.76
C PRO A 89 2.58 13.52 17.75
N THR A 90 2.80 14.64 17.07
CA THR A 90 4.08 15.35 17.08
C THR A 90 3.88 16.80 17.54
N MET A 91 4.33 17.03 18.78
CA MET A 91 4.54 18.29 19.51
C MET A 91 3.29 19.03 20.06
N PRO A 92 3.39 19.66 21.26
CA PRO A 92 2.25 19.94 22.14
C PRO A 92 1.34 21.12 21.75
N LYS A 93 1.27 21.54 20.48
CA LYS A 93 0.65 22.83 20.10
C LYS A 93 -0.10 22.87 18.76
N GLU A 94 -0.56 21.75 18.21
CA GLU A 94 -1.39 21.80 17.00
C GLU A 94 -2.89 21.67 17.33
N SER A 95 -3.64 22.74 17.08
CA SER A 95 -5.06 22.84 17.39
C SER A 95 -5.88 21.86 16.54
N PHE A 96 -6.50 20.87 17.20
CA PHE A 96 -7.45 19.95 16.59
C PHE A 96 -8.69 20.71 16.09
N ARG A 97 -8.86 20.82 14.77
CA ARG A 97 -10.17 21.17 14.19
C ARG A 97 -10.98 19.89 13.96
N PRO A 98 -12.25 19.82 14.39
CA PRO A 98 -13.04 18.61 14.27
C PRO A 98 -13.26 18.24 12.80
N ARG A 99 -13.19 16.92 12.53
CA ARG A 99 -13.33 16.31 11.21
C ARG A 99 -14.69 16.66 10.58
N PRO A 100 -14.74 16.98 9.27
CA PRO A 100 -16.00 16.97 8.54
C PRO A 100 -16.61 15.57 8.62
N GLY A 101 -17.83 15.45 9.12
CA GLY A 101 -18.56 14.18 9.16
C GLY A 101 -18.87 13.68 7.75
N ILE A 102 -18.66 12.38 7.51
CA ILE A 102 -18.97 11.70 6.23
C ILE A 102 -20.49 11.64 5.99
N PHE A 103 -21.30 11.75 7.05
CA PHE A 103 -22.75 11.74 6.99
C PHE A 103 -23.32 13.04 7.55
N PRO A 104 -24.39 13.60 6.96
CA PRO A 104 -25.08 14.74 7.55
C PRO A 104 -25.66 14.32 8.91
N HIS A 105 -25.41 15.14 9.94
CA HIS A 105 -26.15 15.04 11.19
C HIS A 105 -27.62 15.38 10.90
N LYS A 106 -28.53 14.48 11.28
CA LYS A 106 -29.97 14.71 11.19
C LYS A 106 -30.40 15.90 12.04
#